data_AF-A0A7Y4SA16-F1
#
_entry.id   AF-A0A7Y4SA16-F1
#
_cell.length_a   1.000
_cell.length_b   1.000
_cell.length_c   1.000
_cell.angle_alpha   90.00
_cell.angle_beta   90.00
_cell.angle_gamma   90.00
#
_symmetry.space_group_name_H-M   'P 1'
#
loop_
_entity.id
_entity.type
_entity.pdbx_description
1 polymer ?
#
loop_
_entity_poly.entity_id
_entity_poly.type
_entity_poly.pdbx_seq_one_letter_code
_entity_poly.pdbx_strand_id
1 'polypeptide(L)'
;TPNPPLAAGNFTLNVSPMTLQIDILHEQQLLNLLDAIHTNMPGWFLLEQCSIEGANNAEPGATLKAQCAGGWLTMKSRSAP
;
A
#
# COMPACT_ATOMS: atom_id res chain seq x y z
N THR A 1 37.49 -11.42 -3.61
CA THR A 1 36.06 -11.33 -3.27
C THR A 1 35.67 -9.86 -3.34
N PRO A 2 34.65 -9.46 -4.12
CA PRO A 2 34.30 -8.05 -4.20
C PRO A 2 33.72 -7.62 -2.85
N ASN A 3 34.39 -6.68 -2.19
CA ASN A 3 33.93 -6.06 -0.95
C ASN A 3 32.68 -5.21 -1.29
N PRO A 4 31.48 -5.55 -0.80
CA PRO A 4 30.32 -4.73 -1.07
C PRO A 4 30.55 -3.31 -0.51
N PRO A 5 30.14 -2.25 -1.22
CA PRO A 5 30.40 -0.88 -0.78
C PRO A 5 29.81 -0.66 0.63
N LEU A 6 30.63 -0.09 1.52
CA LEU A 6 30.40 0.13 2.96
C LEU A 6 29.13 0.93 3.34
N ALA A 7 28.34 1.38 2.35
CA ALA A 7 27.11 2.13 2.57
C ALA A 7 25.90 1.25 2.94
N ALA A 8 26.01 -0.08 2.91
CA ALA A 8 24.89 -1.00 3.16
C ALA A 8 24.31 -0.93 4.60
N GLY A 9 25.02 -0.34 5.57
CA GLY A 9 24.61 -0.31 6.99
C GLY A 9 24.02 1.01 7.50
N ASN A 10 23.93 2.06 6.67
CA ASN A 10 23.59 3.42 7.12
C ASN A 10 22.12 3.80 6.90
N PHE A 11 21.22 2.84 6.73
CA PHE A 11 19.82 3.11 6.48
C PHE A 11 18.96 2.57 7.63
N THR A 12 18.09 3.43 8.17
CA THR A 12 16.99 2.99 9.03
C THR A 12 15.75 2.81 8.16
N LEU A 13 15.18 1.62 8.22
CA LEU A 13 13.94 1.27 7.53
C LEU A 13 12.78 1.41 8.52
N ASN A 14 11.79 2.23 8.18
CA ASN A 14 10.58 2.39 8.98
C ASN A 14 9.37 1.98 8.15
N VAL A 15 8.46 1.24 8.78
CA VAL A 15 7.14 0.93 8.22
C VAL A 15 6.13 1.83 8.91
N SER A 16 5.35 2.55 8.13
CA SER A 16 4.18 3.30 8.60
C SER A 16 2.93 2.52 8.22
N PRO A 17 2.37 1.70 9.13
CA PRO A 17 1.19 0.90 8.83
C PRO A 17 -0.03 1.79 8.59
N MET A 18 -0.89 1.37 7.66
CA MET A 18 -2.12 2.05 7.30
C MET A 18 -3.22 1.06 6.94
N THR A 19 -4.45 1.47 7.24
CA THR A 19 -5.66 0.73 6.85
C THR A 19 -6.53 1.62 5.97
N LEU A 20 -6.90 1.11 4.81
CA LEU A 20 -7.78 1.74 3.83
C LEU A 20 -9.15 1.05 3.90
N GLN A 21 -10.18 1.83 4.16
CA GLN A 21 -11.58 1.41 4.06
C GLN A 21 -12.22 2.18 2.90
N ILE A 22 -12.70 1.46 1.89
CA ILE A 22 -13.13 2.05 0.63
C ILE A 22 -14.48 1.45 0.24
N ASP A 23 -15.46 2.30 0.02
CA ASP A 23 -16.72 1.92 -0.60
C ASP A 23 -16.59 2.10 -2.13
N ILE A 24 -16.78 1.01 -2.89
CA ILE A 24 -16.68 0.97 -4.35
C ILE A 24 -17.94 0.38 -4.96
N LEU A 25 -18.26 0.72 -6.21
CA LEU A 25 -19.36 0.10 -6.94
C LEU A 25 -18.90 -1.14 -7.72
N HIS A 26 -17.66 -1.12 -8.20
CA HIS A 26 -17.08 -2.22 -8.99
C HIS A 26 -15.66 -2.52 -8.52
N GLU A 27 -15.29 -3.80 -8.56
CA GLU A 27 -13.97 -4.29 -8.17
C GLU A 27 -12.82 -3.60 -8.94
N GLN A 28 -13.07 -3.25 -10.21
CA GLN A 28 -12.12 -2.54 -11.07
C GLN A 28 -11.64 -1.21 -10.44
N GLN A 29 -12.50 -0.52 -9.66
CA GLN A 29 -12.14 0.75 -9.03
C GLN A 29 -11.07 0.57 -7.96
N LEU A 30 -11.13 -0.54 -7.20
CA LEU A 30 -10.12 -0.88 -6.21
C LEU A 30 -8.77 -1.17 -6.89
N LEU A 31 -8.78 -1.93 -7.98
CA LEU A 31 -7.57 -2.25 -8.74
C LEU A 31 -6.92 -0.97 -9.29
N ASN A 32 -7.72 -0.07 -9.88
CA ASN A 32 -7.23 1.20 -10.39
C ASN A 32 -6.64 2.09 -9.28
N LEU A 33 -7.24 2.08 -8.08
CA LEU A 33 -6.70 2.83 -6.94
C LEU A 33 -5.33 2.27 -6.51
N LEU A 34 -5.20 0.96 -6.35
CA LEU A 34 -3.94 0.33 -5.94
C LEU A 34 -2.84 0.55 -6.98
N ASP A 35 -3.18 0.45 -8.27
CA ASP A 35 -2.26 0.76 -9.37
C ASP A 35 -1.84 2.24 -9.37
N ALA A 36 -2.77 3.15 -9.11
CA ALA A 36 -2.47 4.57 -9.00
C ALA A 36 -1.59 4.90 -7.78
N ILE A 37 -1.77 4.22 -6.64
CA ILE A 37 -0.90 4.34 -5.46
C ILE A 37 0.51 3.87 -5.82
N HIS A 38 0.63 2.71 -6.45
CA HIS A 38 1.93 2.17 -6.86
C HIS A 38 2.65 3.06 -7.88
N THR A 39 1.91 3.65 -8.83
CA THR A 39 2.50 4.41 -9.94
C THR A 39 2.78 5.88 -9.62
N ASN A 40 1.89 6.54 -8.87
CA ASN A 40 1.94 8.00 -8.71
C ASN A 40 2.47 8.47 -7.37
N MET A 41 2.48 7.63 -6.33
CA MET A 41 2.94 8.03 -5.01
C MET A 41 4.41 7.68 -4.82
N PRO A 42 5.27 8.66 -4.47
CA PRO A 42 6.69 8.40 -4.26
C PRO A 42 6.90 7.58 -2.99
N GLY A 43 7.58 6.45 -3.12
CA GLY A 43 7.90 5.56 -2.02
C GLY A 43 7.55 4.12 -2.33
N TRP A 44 7.68 3.24 -1.35
CA TRP A 44 7.35 1.83 -1.50
C TRP A 44 6.15 1.54 -0.63
N PHE A 45 5.00 1.28 -1.25
CA PHE A 45 3.79 0.87 -0.56
C PHE A 45 3.70 -0.66 -0.54
N LEU A 46 3.62 -1.24 0.65
CA LEU A 46 3.43 -2.68 0.84
C LEU A 46 1.96 -2.96 1.14
N LEU A 47 1.32 -3.77 0.29
CA LEU A 47 -0.03 -4.29 0.55
C LEU A 47 0.10 -5.64 1.27
N GLU A 48 -0.41 -5.74 2.49
CA GLU A 48 -0.33 -6.96 3.30
C GLU A 48 -1.58 -7.82 3.16
N GLN A 49 -2.74 -7.18 3.31
CA GLN A 49 -4.04 -7.83 3.27
C GLN A 49 -5.00 -6.94 2.50
N CYS A 50 -5.85 -7.53 1.67
CA CYS A 50 -7.08 -6.84 1.26
C CYS A 50 -8.24 -7.83 1.18
N SER A 51 -9.38 -7.44 1.75
CA SER A 51 -10.65 -8.15 1.63
C SER A 51 -11.68 -7.27 0.94
N ILE A 52 -12.59 -7.91 0.22
CA ILE A 52 -13.74 -7.27 -0.40
C ILE A 52 -15.00 -8.01 0.05
N GLU A 53 -16.00 -7.25 0.47
CA GLU A 53 -17.27 -7.76 0.95
C GLU A 53 -18.39 -7.10 0.15
N GLY A 54 -19.33 -7.91 -0.33
CA GLY A 54 -20.55 -7.38 -0.95
C GLY A 54 -21.50 -6.82 0.11
N ALA A 55 -22.08 -5.63 -0.12
CA ALA A 55 -23.22 -5.22 0.68
C ALA A 55 -24.36 -6.23 0.48
N ASN A 56 -24.86 -6.80 1.57
CA ASN A 56 -25.89 -7.85 1.59
C ASN A 56 -27.27 -7.43 1.02
N ASN A 57 -27.38 -6.25 0.41
CA ASN A 57 -28.60 -5.77 -0.21
C ASN A 57 -28.49 -5.98 -1.72
N ALA A 58 -29.23 -6.98 -2.21
CA ALA A 58 -29.35 -7.34 -3.62
C ALA A 58 -30.13 -6.29 -4.44
N GLU A 59 -29.71 -5.02 -4.35
CA GLU A 59 -30.25 -3.92 -5.12
C GLU A 59 -29.30 -3.56 -6.26
N PRO A 60 -29.83 -3.15 -7.43
CA PRO A 60 -29.00 -2.66 -8.53
C PRO A 60 -28.24 -1.40 -8.07
N GLY A 61 -26.90 -1.52 -7.98
CA GLY A 61 -26.04 -0.51 -7.38
C GLY A 61 -25.42 -0.92 -6.04
N ALA A 62 -25.52 -2.21 -5.65
CA ALA A 62 -24.90 -2.76 -4.45
C ALA A 62 -23.44 -2.31 -4.30
N THR A 63 -23.16 -1.66 -3.17
CA THR A 63 -21.83 -1.17 -2.83
C THR A 63 -20.97 -2.32 -2.33
N LEU A 64 -19.77 -2.44 -2.88
CA LEU A 64 -18.73 -3.32 -2.37
C LEU A 64 -17.92 -2.53 -1.33
N LYS A 65 -17.60 -3.18 -0.23
CA LYS A 65 -16.72 -2.63 0.80
C LYS A 65 -15.37 -3.33 0.72
N ALA A 66 -14.33 -2.57 0.43
CA ALA A 66 -12.97 -3.05 0.45
C ALA A 66 -12.27 -2.59 1.73
N GLN A 67 -11.60 -3.52 2.40
CA GLN A 67 -10.72 -3.22 3.52
C GLN A 67 -9.33 -3.74 3.20
N CYS A 68 -8.40 -2.82 2.96
CA CYS A 68 -7.00 -3.15 2.71
C CYS A 68 -6.14 -2.68 3.88
N ALA A 69 -5.18 -3.51 4.30
CA ALA A 69 -4.13 -3.17 5.25
C ALA A 69 -2.77 -3.24 4.54
N GLY A 70 -1.90 -2.31 4.89
CA GLY A 70 -0.58 -2.22 4.32
C GLY A 70 0.26 -1.18 5.04
N GLY A 71 1.29 -0.67 4.38
CA GLY A 71 2.11 0.39 4.96
C GLY A 71 3.10 1.00 3.99
N TRP A 72 3.50 2.22 4.30
CA TRP A 72 4.57 2.90 3.59
C TRP A 72 5.92 2.51 4.18
N LEU A 73 6.79 2.00 3.33
CA LEU A 73 8.18 1.73 3.64
C LEU A 73 8.98 3.00 3.35
N THR A 74 9.59 3.54 4.39
CA THR A 74 10.46 4.71 4.28
C THR A 74 11.87 4.34 4.69
N MET A 75 12.84 4.77 3.89
CA MET A 75 14.25 4.55 4.15
C MET A 75 14.91 5.89 4.44
N LYS A 76 15.45 6.06 5.66
CA LYS A 76 16.18 7.26 6.05
C LYS A 76 17.66 6.94 6.18
N SER A 77 18.51 7.67 5.46
CA SER A 77 19.96 7.62 5.65
C SER A 77 20.31 8.25 6.99
N ARG A 78 21.09 7.55 7.83
CA ARG A 78 21.64 8.08 9.08
C ARG A 78 22.72 9.14 8.84
N SER A 79 23.23 9.26 7.62
CA SER A 79 24.35 10.13 7.24
C SER A 79 23.93 11.41 6.52
N ALA A 80 22.65 11.54 6.18
CA ALA A 80 22.11 12.77 5.58
C ALA A 80 21.56 13.67 6.70
N PRO A 81 21.91 14.97 6.72
CA PRO A 81 21.39 15.92 7.71
C PRO A 81 19.86 16.02 7.66
#